data_AF-A0A4V6WIX8-F1
#
_entry.id   AF-A0A4V6WIX8-F1
#
_cell.length_a   1.000
_cell.length_b   1.000
_cell.length_c   1.000
_cell.angle_alpha   90.00
_cell.angle_beta   90.00
_cell.angle_gamma   90.00
#
_symmetry.space_group_name_H-M   'P 1'
#
loop_
_entity.id
_entity.type
_entity.pdbx_description
1 polymer ?
#
loop_
_entity_poly.entity_id
_entity_poly.type
_entity_poly.pdbx_seq_one_letter_code
_entity_poly.pdbx_strand_id
1 'polypeptide(L)' 'MSGLYPDNRRVRPTGRMILYHLDSLMLRPGTATSPPTILISQGVQAHLLELLGIDETRPRWLET' A
#
# COMPACT_ATOMS: atom_id res chain seq x y z
N MET A 1 -13.43 -8.58 0.90
CA MET A 1 -12.35 -8.94 1.84
C MET A 1 -11.64 -10.20 1.35
N SER A 2 -10.83 -10.01 0.32
CA SER A 2 -9.80 -10.92 -0.15
C SER A 2 -8.52 -10.58 0.63
N GLY A 3 -8.06 -11.45 1.54
CA GLY A 3 -6.83 -11.22 2.29
C GLY A 3 -5.57 -11.23 1.40
N LEU A 4 -4.43 -10.72 1.91
CA LEU A 4 -3.13 -10.73 1.21
C LEU A 4 -2.62 -12.10 0.77
N TYR A 5 -3.18 -13.13 1.39
CA TYR A 5 -2.84 -14.50 1.08
C TYR A 5 -3.61 -14.94 -0.16
N PRO A 6 -3.02 -15.78 -1.04
CA PRO A 6 -3.69 -16.29 -2.24
C PRO A 6 -5.03 -16.97 -1.94
N ASP A 7 -5.14 -17.54 -0.74
CA ASP A 7 -6.29 -18.22 -0.17
C ASP A 7 -7.26 -17.29 0.61
N ASN A 8 -7.13 -15.97 0.47
CA ASN A 8 -8.00 -14.94 1.04
C ASN A 8 -8.20 -14.98 2.56
N ARG A 9 -7.34 -15.69 3.29
CA ARG A 9 -7.43 -15.81 4.76
C ARG A 9 -7.34 -14.45 5.44
N ARG A 10 -8.23 -14.24 6.42
CA ARG A 10 -8.30 -13.05 7.27
C ARG A 10 -7.39 -13.17 8.49
N VAL A 11 -6.09 -13.36 8.25
CA VAL A 11 -5.08 -13.41 9.31
C VAL A 11 -4.05 -12.30 9.12
N ARG A 12 -3.41 -11.91 10.22
CA ARG A 12 -2.39 -10.85 10.17
C ARG A 12 -1.26 -11.26 9.20
N PRO A 13 -0.87 -10.40 8.25
CA PRO A 13 0.23 -10.70 7.34
C PRO A 13 1.52 -10.85 8.14
N THR A 14 2.39 -11.77 7.71
CA THR A 14 3.74 -11.85 8.27
C THR A 14 4.59 -10.70 7.74
N GLY A 15 5.63 -10.30 8.48
CA GLY A 15 6.58 -9.28 8.01
C GLY A 15 7.18 -9.62 6.65
N ARG A 16 7.47 -10.90 6.40
CA ARG A 16 7.99 -11.38 5.11
C ARG A 16 7.03 -11.13 3.95
N MET A 17 5.73 -11.31 4.14
CA MET A 17 4.72 -11.03 3.10
C MET A 17 4.59 -9.55 2.80
N ILE A 18 4.62 -8.71 3.84
CA ILE A 18 4.60 -7.27 3.68
C ILE A 18 5.80 -6.86 2.82
N LEU A 19 7.01 -7.33 3.15
CA LEU A 19 8.22 -7.04 2.39
C LEU A 19 8.16 -7.56 0.94
N TYR A 20 7.62 -8.76 0.71
CA TYR A 20 7.45 -9.31 -0.64
C TYR A 20 6.56 -8.42 -1.52
N HIS A 21 5.45 -7.91 -0.99
CA HIS A 21 4.60 -7.00 -1.76
C HIS A 21 5.22 -5.60 -1.89
N LEU A 22 5.96 -5.12 -0.89
CA LEU A 22 6.68 -3.86 -0.97
C LEU A 22 7.84 -3.90 -1.98
N ASP A 23 8.47 -5.06 -2.18
CA ASP A 23 9.52 -5.27 -3.18
C ASP A 23 9.00 -5.06 -4.62
N SER A 24 7.70 -5.26 -4.85
CA SER A 24 7.06 -4.97 -6.14
C SER A 24 6.80 -3.48 -6.39
N LEU A 25 7.05 -2.60 -5.41
CA LEU A 25 6.84 -1.17 -5.57
C LEU A 25 7.96 -0.56 -6.40
N MET A 26 7.59 0.06 -7.52
CA MET A 26 8.53 0.84 -8.31
C MET A 26 8.64 2.25 -7.73
N LEU A 27 9.84 2.79 -7.61
CA LEU A 27 10.05 4.19 -7.27
C LEU A 27 10.32 4.97 -8.57
N ARG A 28 9.60 6.07 -8.78
CA ARG A 28 10.04 7.11 -9.71
C ARG A 28 10.94 8.08 -8.96
N PRO A 29 12.25 8.15 -9.28
CA PRO A 29 13.14 9.12 -8.66
C PRO A 29 12.65 10.54 -8.88
N GLY A 30 12.88 11.40 -7.90
CA GLY A 30 12.61 12.83 -8.05
C GLY A 30 13.60 13.49 -8.99
N THR A 31 13.22 14.64 -9.52
CA THR A 31 14.11 15.57 -10.23
C THR A 31 14.14 16.89 -9.47
N ALA A 32 14.96 17.85 -9.92
CA ALA A 32 15.06 19.18 -9.30
C ALA A 32 13.71 19.90 -9.17
N THR A 33 12.72 19.54 -9.99
CA THR A 33 11.40 20.18 -10.03
C THR A 33 10.25 19.21 -9.76
N SER A 34 10.53 17.94 -9.45
CA SER A 34 9.49 16.93 -9.23
C SER A 34 9.85 16.02 -8.05
N PRO A 35 8.96 15.86 -7.06
CA PRO A 35 9.24 15.00 -5.93
C PRO A 35 9.26 13.51 -6.35
N PRO A 36 10.09 12.67 -5.70
CA PRO A 36 10.06 11.23 -5.91
C PRO A 36 8.67 10.69 -5.61
N THR A 37 8.21 9.75 -6.42
CA THR A 37 6.86 9.17 -6.31
C THR A 37 6.97 7.67 -6.25
N ILE A 38 6.31 7.02 -5.29
CA ILE A 38 6.13 5.56 -5.35
C ILE A 38 5.11 5.30 -6.44
N LEU A 39 5.54 4.61 -7.50
CA LEU A 39 4.67 4.08 -8.55
C LEU A 39 3.99 2.83 -8.01
N ILE A 40 2.99 3.06 -7.15
CA ILE A 40 2.07 2.02 -6.77
C ILE A 40 1.06 1.90 -7.92
N SER A 41 0.91 0.69 -8.49
CA SER A 41 -0.22 0.48 -9.39
C SER A 41 -1.51 0.73 -8.62
N GLN A 42 -2.50 1.38 -9.24
CA GLN A 42 -3.77 1.71 -8.57
C GLN A 42 -4.39 0.48 -7.87
N GLY A 43 -4.23 -0.72 -8.45
CA GLY A 43 -4.65 -1.97 -7.84
C GLY A 43 -3.89 -2.35 -6.55
N VAL A 44 -2.57 -2.15 -6.52
CA VAL A 44 -1.76 -2.41 -5.30
C VAL A 44 -2.07 -1.38 -4.22
N GLN A 45 -2.30 -0.11 -4.58
CA GLN A 45 -2.64 0.94 -3.63
C GLN A 45 -4.00 0.68 -2.97
N ALA A 46 -5.02 0.41 -3.78
CA ALA A 46 -6.36 0.07 -3.29
C ALA A 46 -6.32 -1.16 -2.38
N HIS A 47 -5.55 -2.18 -2.76
CA HIS A 47 -5.41 -3.39 -1.95
C HIS A 47 -4.71 -3.11 -0.61
N LEU A 48 -3.62 -2.34 -0.60
CA LEU A 48 -2.91 -1.95 0.62
C LEU A 48 -3.81 -1.13 1.57
N LEU A 49 -4.61 -0.20 1.04
CA LEU A 49 -5.55 0.59 1.83
C LEU A 49 -6.64 -0.28 2.46
N GLU A 50 -7.22 -1.23 1.70
CA GLU A 50 -8.18 -2.21 2.22
C GLU A 50 -7.58 -3.04 3.37
N LEU A 51 -6.34 -3.50 3.22
CA LEU A 51 -5.65 -4.32 4.21
C LEU A 51 -5.30 -3.59 5.50
N LEU A 52 -4.91 -2.32 5.37
CA LEU A 52 -4.55 -1.47 6.50
C LEU A 52 -5.79 -0.88 7.19
N GLY A 53 -6.99 -1.08 6.62
CA GLY A 53 -8.23 -0.48 7.11
C GLY A 53 -8.19 1.05 7.03
N ILE A 54 -7.46 1.61 6.05
CA ILE A 54 -7.30 3.05 5.87
C ILE A 54 -8.33 3.54 4.87
N ASP A 55 -9.17 4.47 5.30
CA ASP A 55 -10.03 5.25 4.41
C ASP A 55 -9.23 6.42 3.83
N GLU A 56 -8.91 6.36 2.54
CA GLU A 56 -8.17 7.42 1.85
C GLU A 56 -8.96 8.73 1.73
N THR A 57 -10.29 8.68 1.87
CA THR A 57 -11.16 9.87 1.90
C THR A 57 -11.15 10.56 3.26
N ARG A 58 -10.56 9.92 4.29
CA ARG A 58 -10.40 10.45 5.64
C ARG A 58 -8.95 10.30 6.13
N PRO A 59 -8.05 11.15 5.62
CA PRO A 59 -6.67 11.15 6.08
C PRO A 59 -6.59 11.47 7.57
N ARG A 60 -5.96 10.61 8.37
CA ARG A 60 -5.82 10.79 9.83
C ARG A 60 -5.13 12.09 10.27
N TRP A 61 -4.39 12.76 9.38
CA TRP A 61 -3.76 14.05 9.67
C TRP A 61 -4.73 15.24 9.55
N LEU A 62 -5.95 15.02 9.05
CA LEU A 62 -7.04 16.01 9.04
C LEU A 62 -7.95 15.90 10.28
N GLU A 63 -7.74 14.91 11.16
CA GLU A 63 -8.52 14.73 12.40
C GLU A 63 -8.00 15.57 13.58
N THR A 64 -7.28 16.67 13.31
CA THR A 64 -6.81 17.64 14.33
C THR A 64 -7.81 18.78 14.50
#